data_AF-A0A7C4K7J5-F1
#
_entry.id   AF-A0A7C4K7J5-F1
#
_cell.length_a   1.000
_cell.length_b   1.000
_cell.length_c   1.000
_cell.angle_alpha   90.00
_cell.angle_beta   90.00
_cell.angle_gamma   90.00
#
_symmetry.space_group_name_H-M   'P 1'
#
loop_
_entity.id
_entity.type
_entity.pdbx_description
1 polymer ?
#
loop_
_entity_poly.entity_id
_entity_poly.type
_entity_poly.pdbx_seq_one_letter_code
_entity_poly.pdbx_strand_id
1 'polypeptide(L)'
;MIHRKPFAAFWEPFLALTLLLNLTGCVGWASRTATPTPQATATRTQTPAPTKTPTPSIKGTVLMDLKITGGSLDYIPLTEKVFSYAQLKIFMGESNSPYASLHIESQGEPLKADYTGHILYTGAKVEGVATYEINGKVIKREFEAVEHPPMVVVYYKGNEPTEPEDAPFRQISPLNYMVALFEILGQTEGVTPLLAAIKGDDLLVREAAIRAMGIIEDIQGQKTLVIDTLIQALKNPKLDGAAAYALGVIGDPRAIEPIIQALVAAENSESANRVFEQEQEMETALSMLTGESFMSGGAWEDWWRKNSSFIVSPTPPGAQEGSSSAFLPTKTSSAPIAQTAISPTPQAVGNPVRCGNLFEVSVVGTKRFDGILNGEKANGVYLYVQLQIKNLTNSVYDKLWPEDYEILAIVNGEQRKYPVSFDASYGLYFDTKFDANPDNLILFTDDVPIGAPSLTWVAFDVDPNGTGWTLLFHPNTWENTSDCSIAIPLP
;
A
#
# COMPACT_ATOMS: atom_id res chain seq x y z
N MET A 1 11.32 -32.32 8.37
CA MET A 1 11.82 -32.68 9.71
C MET A 1 11.54 -31.52 10.64
N ILE A 2 10.64 -31.75 11.59
CA ILE A 2 10.12 -30.77 12.55
C ILE A 2 11.03 -30.81 13.77
N HIS A 3 11.54 -29.66 14.23
CA HIS A 3 12.06 -29.52 15.58
C HIS A 3 11.20 -28.55 16.40
N ARG A 4 10.18 -29.14 17.05
CA ARG A 4 9.62 -28.63 18.30
C ARG A 4 10.49 -29.10 19.47
N LYS A 5 10.68 -28.25 20.48
CA LYS A 5 11.05 -28.63 21.85
C LYS A 5 10.58 -27.54 22.85
N PRO A 6 10.35 -27.87 24.13
CA PRO A 6 8.98 -27.96 24.65
C PRO A 6 8.68 -27.14 25.91
N PHE A 7 7.38 -27.09 26.20
CA PHE A 7 6.73 -26.77 27.48
C PHE A 7 7.34 -27.52 28.69
N ALA A 8 7.45 -26.81 29.82
CA ALA A 8 7.54 -27.41 31.15
C ALA A 8 6.49 -26.77 32.06
N ALA A 9 5.66 -27.63 32.66
CA ALA A 9 4.63 -27.32 33.63
C ALA A 9 5.22 -27.13 35.04
N PHE A 10 4.62 -26.29 35.87
CA PHE A 10 4.66 -26.48 37.32
C PHE A 10 3.32 -26.07 37.95
N TRP A 11 2.80 -26.99 38.76
CA TRP A 11 1.59 -26.89 39.58
C TRP A 11 1.83 -26.10 40.87
N GLU A 12 0.76 -25.43 41.31
CA GLU A 12 0.42 -24.88 42.64
C GLU A 12 0.54 -25.91 43.80
N PRO A 13 0.53 -25.54 45.12
CA PRO A 13 -0.68 -24.97 45.78
C PRO A 13 -0.54 -24.06 47.02
N PHE A 14 -1.64 -23.31 47.24
CA PHE A 14 -2.31 -22.88 48.49
C PHE A 14 -1.61 -23.00 49.85
N LEU A 15 -1.63 -21.89 50.60
CA LEU A 15 -1.84 -21.88 52.06
C LEU A 15 -2.76 -20.72 52.46
N ALA A 16 -3.73 -21.07 53.30
CA ALA A 16 -4.81 -20.24 53.81
C ALA A 16 -4.37 -19.33 54.97
N LEU A 17 -5.04 -18.19 55.15
CA LEU A 17 -5.33 -17.67 56.49
C LEU A 17 -6.64 -16.86 56.50
N THR A 18 -7.63 -17.44 57.17
CA THR A 18 -8.88 -16.82 57.59
C THR A 18 -8.67 -15.95 58.83
N LEU A 19 -9.27 -14.76 58.89
CA LEU A 19 -9.68 -14.15 60.16
C LEU A 19 -11.07 -13.51 60.03
N LEU A 20 -11.91 -13.83 61.01
CA LEU A 20 -13.31 -13.45 61.21
C LEU A 20 -13.51 -11.97 61.53
N LEU A 21 -14.69 -11.43 61.17
CA LEU A 21 -15.57 -10.75 62.13
C LEU A 21 -17.01 -10.64 61.59
N ASN A 22 -17.93 -11.21 62.37
CA ASN A 22 -19.38 -11.09 62.29
C ASN A 22 -19.85 -9.67 62.64
N LEU A 23 -21.03 -9.27 62.14
CA LEU A 23 -22.24 -9.02 62.95
C LEU A 23 -23.41 -8.49 62.08
N THR A 24 -24.38 -9.38 61.85
CA THR A 24 -25.84 -9.23 62.05
C THR A 24 -26.55 -7.89 61.88
N GLY A 25 -27.70 -7.91 61.18
CA GLY A 25 -28.75 -6.89 61.38
C GLY A 25 -29.91 -6.95 60.37
N CYS A 26 -30.88 -7.82 60.63
CA CYS A 26 -32.10 -8.09 59.87
C CYS A 26 -33.17 -6.96 59.82
N VAL A 27 -33.92 -6.94 58.70
CA VAL A 27 -35.40 -6.89 58.55
C VAL A 27 -36.18 -5.62 58.98
N GLY A 28 -37.11 -5.18 58.11
CA GLY A 28 -38.36 -4.58 58.58
C GLY A 28 -39.12 -3.67 57.60
N TRP A 29 -40.31 -4.11 57.20
CA TRP A 29 -41.33 -3.42 56.39
C TRP A 29 -41.85 -2.07 56.98
N ALA A 30 -42.38 -1.20 56.10
CA ALA A 30 -43.76 -0.64 56.11
C ALA A 30 -43.84 0.61 55.21
N SER A 31 -44.59 0.57 54.09
CA SER A 31 -45.97 1.06 53.95
C SER A 31 -46.16 2.58 54.09
N ARG A 32 -46.60 3.25 53.01
CA ARG A 32 -47.65 4.31 52.95
C ARG A 32 -47.67 4.98 51.56
N THR A 33 -48.69 4.74 50.72
CA THR A 33 -50.02 5.39 50.59
C THR A 33 -50.08 6.47 49.50
N ALA A 34 -51.05 6.25 48.61
CA ALA A 34 -51.88 7.25 47.90
C ALA A 34 -51.24 8.09 46.77
N THR A 35 -51.51 7.67 45.53
CA THR A 35 -51.69 8.54 44.36
C THR A 35 -53.18 8.63 44.03
N PRO A 36 -53.71 9.83 43.73
CA PRO A 36 -54.83 9.98 42.81
C PRO A 36 -54.37 10.53 41.44
N THR A 37 -55.14 10.09 40.45
CA THR A 37 -55.21 10.35 38.99
C THR A 37 -54.99 11.81 38.53
N PRO A 38 -54.69 12.03 37.23
CA PRO A 38 -54.11 13.24 36.69
C PRO A 38 -55.16 14.29 36.32
N GLN A 39 -54.83 15.57 36.51
CA GLN A 39 -55.52 16.68 35.84
C GLN A 39 -54.70 17.15 34.66
N ALA A 40 -55.25 16.91 33.47
CA ALA A 40 -54.83 17.53 32.23
C ALA A 40 -54.98 19.06 32.35
N THR A 41 -53.85 19.76 32.30
CA THR A 41 -53.86 21.22 32.05
C THR A 41 -52.93 21.49 30.89
N ALA A 42 -53.53 21.80 29.75
CA ALA A 42 -52.86 22.19 28.52
C ALA A 42 -51.93 23.38 28.80
N THR A 43 -50.63 23.16 28.67
CA THR A 43 -49.64 24.24 28.68
C THR A 43 -48.81 24.12 27.42
N ARG A 44 -49.15 24.97 26.45
CA ARG A 44 -48.27 25.64 25.49
C ARG A 44 -47.05 24.84 25.06
N THR A 45 -47.10 24.35 23.82
CA THR A 45 -45.97 23.90 23.01
C THR A 45 -44.78 24.86 23.17
N GLN A 46 -43.86 24.52 24.06
CA GLN A 46 -42.49 25.01 23.99
C GLN A 46 -41.78 24.07 23.04
N THR A 47 -41.34 24.62 21.91
CA THR A 47 -40.34 24.02 21.04
C THR A 47 -39.22 23.45 21.92
N PRO A 48 -38.82 22.18 21.79
CA PRO A 48 -37.70 21.67 22.57
C PRO A 48 -36.49 22.54 22.25
N ALA A 49 -35.91 23.14 23.28
CA ALA A 49 -34.59 23.75 23.20
C ALA A 49 -33.63 22.74 22.55
N PRO A 50 -32.68 23.17 21.71
CA PRO A 50 -31.72 22.26 21.10
C PRO A 50 -31.10 21.44 22.22
N THR A 51 -31.34 20.13 22.15
CA THR A 51 -30.76 19.14 23.05
C THR A 51 -29.27 19.44 23.07
N LYS A 52 -28.74 19.91 24.20
CA LYS A 52 -27.29 20.03 24.38
C LYS A 52 -26.74 18.66 24.00
N THR A 53 -26.01 18.59 22.89
CA THR A 53 -25.24 17.42 22.52
C THR A 53 -24.49 17.00 23.78
N PRO A 54 -24.62 15.75 24.26
CA PRO A 54 -23.90 15.32 25.45
C PRO A 54 -22.43 15.59 25.18
N THR A 55 -21.82 16.47 25.98
CA THR A 55 -20.40 16.74 25.90
C THR A 55 -19.70 15.39 26.04
N PRO A 56 -18.90 14.94 25.07
CA PRO A 56 -18.27 13.63 25.13
C PRO A 56 -17.50 13.53 26.46
N SER A 57 -17.79 12.49 27.24
CA SER A 57 -17.13 12.25 28.51
C SER A 57 -15.66 11.96 28.25
N ILE A 58 -14.75 12.80 28.75
CA ILE A 58 -13.30 12.56 28.66
C ILE A 58 -12.97 11.35 29.55
N LYS A 59 -12.32 10.34 28.96
CA LYS A 59 -11.90 9.12 29.66
C LYS A 59 -10.61 9.30 30.46
N GLY A 60 -9.70 10.16 29.98
CA GLY A 60 -8.42 10.42 30.62
C GLY A 60 -7.64 11.56 29.96
N THR A 61 -6.55 11.97 30.60
CA THR A 61 -5.63 13.01 30.10
C THR A 61 -4.25 12.42 29.85
N VAL A 62 -3.66 12.70 28.70
CA VAL A 62 -2.32 12.22 28.33
C VAL A 62 -1.36 13.38 28.36
N LEU A 63 -0.27 13.24 29.12
CA LEU A 63 0.82 14.19 29.12
C LEU A 63 1.68 13.96 27.89
N MET A 64 1.84 14.97 27.04
CA MET A 64 2.65 14.86 25.84
C MET A 64 3.87 15.76 25.91
N ASP A 65 5.01 15.21 25.54
CA ASP A 65 6.25 15.95 25.39
C ASP A 65 6.97 15.55 24.08
N LEU A 66 7.72 16.51 23.54
CA LEU A 66 8.26 16.48 22.19
C LEU A 66 9.76 16.79 22.22
N LYS A 67 10.55 15.95 21.56
CA LYS A 67 11.95 16.19 21.26
C LYS A 67 12.16 16.09 19.75
N ILE A 68 12.23 17.24 19.09
CA ILE A 68 12.27 17.33 17.63
C ILE A 68 13.59 17.95 17.19
N THR A 69 14.27 17.33 16.23
CA THR A 69 15.49 17.86 15.61
C THR A 69 15.37 17.89 14.09
N GLY A 70 15.59 19.04 13.48
CA GLY A 70 15.34 19.21 12.03
C GLY A 70 13.85 19.40 11.73
N GLY A 71 13.46 19.26 10.47
CA GLY A 71 12.08 19.45 10.02
C GLY A 71 11.06 18.59 10.79
N SER A 72 9.80 19.04 10.84
CA SER A 72 8.78 18.47 11.72
C SER A 72 7.41 18.32 11.07
N LEU A 73 6.67 17.29 11.50
CA LEU A 73 5.24 17.15 11.26
C LEU A 73 4.43 17.95 12.29
N ASP A 74 3.15 18.16 12.02
CA ASP A 74 2.20 18.76 12.96
C ASP A 74 1.76 17.76 14.06
N TYR A 75 2.71 17.30 14.88
CA TYR A 75 2.51 16.20 15.83
C TYR A 75 1.33 16.41 16.79
N ILE A 76 1.24 17.58 17.44
CA ILE A 76 0.21 17.87 18.45
C ILE A 76 -1.22 17.71 17.88
N PRO A 77 -1.63 18.42 16.82
CA PRO A 77 -3.00 18.29 16.30
C PRO A 77 -3.27 16.90 15.72
N LEU A 78 -2.25 16.21 15.20
CA LEU A 78 -2.39 14.81 14.76
C LEU A 78 -2.64 13.87 15.95
N THR A 79 -1.90 14.02 17.05
CA THR A 79 -2.11 13.25 18.27
C THR A 79 -3.48 13.53 18.86
N GLU A 80 -3.87 14.79 19.01
CA GLU A 80 -5.19 15.19 19.51
C GLU A 80 -6.31 14.56 18.67
N LYS A 81 -6.16 14.58 17.35
CA LYS A 81 -7.11 13.95 16.42
C LYS A 81 -7.23 12.45 16.68
N VAL A 82 -6.12 11.72 16.72
CA VAL A 82 -6.13 10.26 16.93
C VAL A 82 -6.65 9.88 18.33
N PHE A 83 -6.14 10.54 19.37
CA PHE A 83 -6.47 10.22 20.77
C PHE A 83 -7.92 10.60 21.13
N SER A 84 -8.54 11.53 20.39
CA SER A 84 -9.96 11.85 20.57
C SER A 84 -10.88 10.64 20.35
N TYR A 85 -10.52 9.68 19.49
CA TYR A 85 -11.29 8.45 19.27
C TYR A 85 -11.30 7.51 20.48
N ALA A 86 -10.30 7.65 21.37
CA ALA A 86 -10.24 6.98 22.67
C ALA A 86 -10.80 7.85 23.81
N GLN A 87 -11.37 9.02 23.51
CA GLN A 87 -11.81 10.02 24.49
C GLN A 87 -10.68 10.49 25.41
N LEU A 88 -9.45 10.47 24.92
CA LEU A 88 -8.27 10.94 25.62
C LEU A 88 -7.96 12.38 25.19
N LYS A 89 -7.63 13.23 26.17
CA LYS A 89 -7.26 14.62 25.91
C LYS A 89 -5.75 14.81 26.10
N ILE A 90 -5.10 15.43 25.12
CA ILE A 90 -3.68 15.76 25.19
C ILE A 90 -3.46 17.02 26.03
N PHE A 91 -2.41 17.02 26.85
CA PHE A 91 -1.92 18.17 27.59
C PHE A 91 -0.42 18.30 27.43
N MET A 92 0.04 19.50 27.08
CA MET A 92 1.46 19.85 27.06
C MET A 92 1.90 20.39 28.42
N GLY A 93 3.08 20.01 28.89
CA GLY A 93 3.68 20.55 30.12
C GLY A 93 3.57 19.62 31.33
N GLU A 94 3.32 20.16 32.52
CA GLU A 94 3.13 19.37 33.74
C GLU A 94 1.64 19.22 34.05
N SER A 95 1.15 17.97 34.09
CA SER A 95 -0.19 17.64 34.55
C SER A 95 -0.07 17.04 35.95
N ASN A 96 -0.88 17.52 36.89
CA ASN A 96 -0.85 17.04 38.28
C ASN A 96 -1.47 15.64 38.45
N SER A 97 -2.15 15.12 37.43
CA SER A 97 -2.74 13.78 37.45
C SER A 97 -2.95 13.26 36.02
N PRO A 98 -1.87 12.90 35.29
CA PRO A 98 -2.00 12.32 33.96
C PRO A 98 -2.48 10.87 34.07
N TYR A 99 -3.35 10.48 33.14
CA TYR A 99 -3.74 9.09 32.93
C TYR A 99 -2.57 8.27 32.34
N ALA A 100 -1.83 8.88 31.42
CA ALA A 100 -0.68 8.30 30.73
C ALA A 100 0.26 9.40 30.22
N SER A 101 1.45 9.03 29.75
CA SER A 101 2.37 9.94 29.06
C SER A 101 2.68 9.45 27.64
N LEU A 102 2.91 10.38 26.72
CA LEU A 102 3.32 10.16 25.35
C LEU A 102 4.55 11.03 25.05
N HIS A 103 5.71 10.39 24.93
CA HIS A 103 6.95 11.02 24.52
C HIS A 103 7.19 10.78 23.03
N ILE A 104 7.35 11.85 22.24
CA ILE A 104 7.73 11.74 20.82
C ILE A 104 9.15 12.28 20.63
N GLU A 105 10.04 11.43 20.12
CA GLU A 105 11.35 11.82 19.63
C GLU A 105 11.38 11.66 18.11
N SER A 106 11.75 12.71 17.36
CA SER A 106 11.76 12.66 15.89
C SER A 106 12.87 13.50 15.26
N GLN A 107 13.37 13.04 14.12
CA GLN A 107 14.36 13.73 13.32
C GLN A 107 13.88 13.93 11.88
N GLY A 108 14.02 15.15 11.37
CA GLY A 108 13.80 15.49 9.97
C GLY A 108 15.12 15.65 9.21
N GLU A 109 15.23 14.98 8.06
CA GLU A 109 16.36 15.08 7.13
C GLU A 109 15.88 15.66 5.78
N PRO A 110 16.47 16.77 5.32
CA PRO A 110 16.15 17.34 4.01
C PRO A 110 16.85 16.55 2.90
N LEU A 111 16.11 16.13 1.89
CA LEU A 111 16.62 15.38 0.75
C LEU A 111 16.78 16.32 -0.44
N LYS A 112 17.91 16.18 -1.14
CA LYS A 112 18.27 17.04 -2.27
C LYS A 112 18.47 16.24 -3.54
N ALA A 113 18.19 16.88 -4.66
CA ALA A 113 18.50 16.38 -5.99
C ALA A 113 19.17 17.49 -6.82
N ASP A 114 20.02 17.08 -7.76
CA ASP A 114 20.68 17.99 -8.70
C ASP A 114 19.81 18.13 -9.95
N TYR A 115 19.33 19.34 -10.20
CA TYR A 115 18.54 19.67 -11.38
C TYR A 115 19.35 20.64 -12.23
N THR A 116 19.78 20.20 -13.42
CA THR A 116 20.47 21.06 -14.40
C THR A 116 21.74 21.77 -13.86
N GLY A 117 22.42 21.18 -12.87
CA GLY A 117 23.61 21.76 -12.23
C GLY A 117 23.31 22.65 -11.02
N HIS A 118 22.07 22.63 -10.52
CA HIS A 118 21.63 23.32 -9.32
C HIS A 118 21.07 22.32 -8.31
N ILE A 119 21.63 22.31 -7.11
CA ILE A 119 21.15 21.47 -6.00
C ILE A 119 19.89 22.10 -5.41
N LEU A 120 18.78 21.35 -5.41
CA LEU A 120 17.52 21.75 -4.79
C LEU A 120 17.08 20.72 -3.74
N TYR A 121 16.56 21.19 -2.61
CA TYR A 121 15.99 20.40 -1.52
C TYR A 121 14.50 20.12 -1.77
N THR A 122 14.21 19.24 -2.73
CA THR A 122 12.83 18.93 -3.17
C THR A 122 12.24 17.67 -2.54
N GLY A 123 12.94 17.04 -1.60
CA GLY A 123 12.45 15.90 -0.85
C GLY A 123 12.76 16.04 0.63
N ALA A 124 12.16 15.21 1.45
CA ALA A 124 12.37 15.24 2.89
C ALA A 124 12.02 13.88 3.52
N LYS A 125 12.75 13.50 4.55
CA LYS A 125 12.49 12.32 5.37
C LYS A 125 12.23 12.74 6.80
N VAL A 126 11.27 12.11 7.46
CA VAL A 126 11.05 12.21 8.90
C VAL A 126 11.01 10.81 9.48
N GLU A 127 11.78 10.58 10.53
CA GLU A 127 11.77 9.34 11.31
C GLU A 127 11.65 9.65 12.80
N GLY A 128 11.06 8.75 13.57
CA GLY A 128 10.90 8.97 14.99
C GLY A 128 10.32 7.79 15.75
N VAL A 129 10.20 7.98 17.07
CA VAL A 129 9.67 6.99 18.00
C VAL A 129 8.63 7.65 18.90
N ALA A 130 7.43 7.07 18.92
CA ALA A 130 6.40 7.35 19.89
C ALA A 130 6.50 6.36 21.07
N THR A 131 6.76 6.89 22.26
CA THR A 131 6.82 6.09 23.51
C THR A 131 5.63 6.46 24.39
N TYR A 132 4.70 5.52 24.55
CA TYR A 132 3.53 5.67 25.40
C TYR A 132 3.69 4.87 26.69
N GLU A 133 3.52 5.53 27.83
CA GLU A 133 3.58 4.90 29.14
C GLU A 133 2.23 5.01 29.86
N ILE A 134 1.71 3.85 30.26
CA ILE A 134 0.44 3.76 30.99
C ILE A 134 0.54 2.64 32.03
N ASN A 135 0.21 2.93 33.30
CA ASN A 135 0.24 1.97 34.41
C ASN A 135 1.56 1.18 34.52
N GLY A 136 2.71 1.82 34.23
CA GLY A 136 4.04 1.20 34.23
C GLY A 136 4.35 0.29 33.02
N LYS A 137 3.41 0.16 32.06
CA LYS A 137 3.66 -0.49 30.77
C LYS A 137 4.16 0.57 29.78
N VAL A 138 5.29 0.29 29.15
CA VAL A 138 5.87 1.12 28.09
C VAL A 138 5.64 0.47 26.74
N ILE A 139 5.06 1.23 25.81
CA ILE A 139 4.81 0.82 24.42
C ILE A 139 5.58 1.77 23.52
N LYS A 140 6.40 1.22 22.62
CA LYS A 140 7.17 1.99 21.65
C LYS A 140 6.70 1.68 20.24
N ARG A 141 6.60 2.71 19.41
CA ARG A 141 6.33 2.61 17.97
C ARG A 141 7.23 3.52 17.19
N GLU A 142 7.94 2.93 16.25
CA GLU A 142 8.76 3.65 15.28
C GLU A 142 7.87 4.07 14.12
N PHE A 143 8.16 5.22 13.54
CA PHE A 143 7.52 5.69 12.32
C PHE A 143 8.55 6.35 11.43
N GLU A 144 8.37 6.19 10.13
CA GLU A 144 9.16 6.82 9.10
C GLU A 144 8.23 7.28 7.99
N ALA A 145 8.51 8.45 7.41
CA ALA A 145 7.83 8.94 6.23
C ALA A 145 8.83 9.68 5.35
N VAL A 146 8.79 9.39 4.05
CA VAL A 146 9.74 9.92 3.09
C VAL A 146 8.98 10.48 1.89
N GLU A 147 9.33 11.71 1.52
CA GLU A 147 8.97 12.31 0.26
C GLU A 147 10.23 12.32 -0.61
N HIS A 148 10.27 11.46 -1.62
CA HIS A 148 11.42 11.34 -2.51
C HIS A 148 11.41 12.43 -3.57
N PRO A 149 12.56 13.03 -3.92
CA PRO A 149 12.69 13.79 -5.15
C PRO A 149 12.38 12.92 -6.38
N PRO A 150 11.82 13.47 -7.48
CA PRO A 150 11.40 14.84 -7.65
C PRO A 150 9.94 15.07 -7.24
N MET A 151 9.68 16.11 -6.45
CA MET A 151 8.36 16.70 -6.44
C MET A 151 8.18 17.60 -7.66
N VAL A 152 7.06 17.43 -8.38
CA VAL A 152 6.64 18.33 -9.45
C VAL A 152 6.16 19.64 -8.81
N VAL A 153 7.11 20.52 -8.48
CA VAL A 153 6.79 21.86 -7.99
C VAL A 153 7.22 22.87 -9.04
N VAL A 154 6.24 23.60 -9.56
CA VAL A 154 6.48 24.76 -10.42
C VAL A 154 7.02 25.87 -9.53
N TYR A 155 8.34 25.97 -9.40
CA TYR A 155 8.96 27.10 -8.72
C TYR A 155 8.97 28.31 -9.65
N TYR A 156 8.50 29.46 -9.15
CA TYR A 156 8.77 30.73 -9.81
C TYR A 156 10.25 31.04 -9.67
N LYS A 157 10.88 31.53 -10.75
CA LYS A 157 12.29 31.92 -10.77
C LYS A 157 12.63 32.82 -9.56
N GLY A 158 13.52 32.35 -8.68
CA GLY A 158 13.90 33.02 -7.43
C GLY A 158 13.28 32.45 -6.14
N ASN A 159 12.45 31.41 -6.24
CA ASN A 159 11.84 30.69 -5.11
C ASN A 159 12.20 29.18 -5.12
N GLU A 160 13.29 28.81 -5.79
CA GLU A 160 13.77 27.44 -5.79
C GLU A 160 14.27 27.06 -4.37
N PRO A 161 14.03 25.83 -3.88
CA PRO A 161 14.38 25.43 -2.52
C PRO A 161 15.88 25.11 -2.45
N THR A 162 16.71 26.14 -2.33
CA THR A 162 18.17 26.00 -2.39
C THR A 162 18.79 25.74 -1.02
N GLU A 163 18.06 25.95 0.08
CA GLU A 163 18.53 25.73 1.43
C GLU A 163 17.85 24.51 2.10
N PRO A 164 18.51 23.81 3.04
CA PRO A 164 17.94 22.64 3.72
C PRO A 164 16.59 22.90 4.41
N GLU A 165 16.38 24.11 4.94
CA GLU A 165 15.13 24.55 5.56
C GLU A 165 13.95 24.70 4.59
N ASP A 166 14.22 24.82 3.28
CA ASP A 166 13.20 24.90 2.24
C ASP A 166 12.61 23.52 1.88
N ALA A 167 13.17 22.46 2.45
CA ALA A 167 12.74 21.10 2.20
C ALA A 167 11.24 20.90 2.58
N PRO A 168 10.52 20.06 1.84
CA PRO A 168 9.06 19.97 1.90
C PRO A 168 8.53 19.12 3.06
N PHE A 169 9.04 19.31 4.28
CA PHE A 169 8.62 18.56 5.47
C PHE A 169 7.11 18.59 5.74
N ARG A 170 6.43 19.67 5.35
CA ARG A 170 4.97 19.81 5.49
C ARG A 170 4.15 19.01 4.46
N GLN A 171 4.80 18.54 3.40
CA GLN A 171 4.16 17.77 2.33
C GLN A 171 4.30 16.26 2.57
N ILE A 172 5.25 15.85 3.43
CA ILE A 172 5.37 14.48 3.89
C ILE A 172 4.04 14.02 4.50
N SER A 173 3.53 12.91 3.99
CA SER A 173 2.34 12.27 4.53
C SER A 173 2.56 11.85 5.99
N PRO A 174 1.72 12.28 6.95
CA PRO A 174 1.86 11.89 8.35
C PRO A 174 1.24 10.51 8.65
N LEU A 175 0.89 9.73 7.63
CA LEU A 175 0.17 8.45 7.75
C LEU A 175 0.83 7.50 8.75
N ASN A 176 2.13 7.24 8.61
CA ASN A 176 2.84 6.26 9.45
C ASN A 176 2.94 6.70 10.91
N TYR A 177 2.98 8.01 11.18
CA TYR A 177 2.85 8.53 12.53
C TYR A 177 1.47 8.24 13.12
N MET A 178 0.39 8.46 12.35
CA MET A 178 -0.97 8.15 12.81
C MET A 178 -1.19 6.65 13.00
N VAL A 179 -0.60 5.79 12.15
CA VAL A 179 -0.61 4.33 12.31
C VAL A 179 0.03 3.94 13.65
N ALA A 180 1.23 4.47 13.95
CA ALA A 180 1.91 4.23 15.22
C ALA A 180 1.04 4.61 16.44
N LEU A 181 0.32 5.74 16.37
CA LEU A 181 -0.60 6.14 17.43
C LEU A 181 -1.82 5.21 17.55
N PHE A 182 -2.41 4.78 16.43
CA PHE A 182 -3.52 3.83 16.45
C PHE A 182 -3.11 2.44 16.93
N GLU A 183 -1.89 1.99 16.65
CA GLU A 183 -1.35 0.76 17.22
C GLU A 183 -1.21 0.86 18.74
N ILE A 184 -0.71 2.00 19.26
CA ILE A 184 -0.67 2.27 20.69
C ILE A 184 -2.07 2.16 21.29
N LEU A 185 -3.07 2.85 20.71
CA LEU A 185 -4.45 2.78 21.17
C LEU A 185 -5.03 1.37 21.06
N GLY A 186 -4.70 0.63 20.00
CA GLY A 186 -5.12 -0.76 19.82
C GLY A 186 -4.64 -1.66 20.95
N GLN A 187 -3.40 -1.46 21.40
CA GLN A 187 -2.79 -2.23 22.48
C GLN A 187 -3.23 -1.82 23.90
N THR A 188 -3.75 -0.61 24.09
CA THR A 188 -4.11 -0.06 25.42
C THR A 188 -5.61 0.08 25.64
N GLU A 189 -6.33 0.47 24.59
CA GLU A 189 -7.76 0.77 24.59
C GLU A 189 -8.59 -0.27 23.81
N GLY A 190 -7.93 -1.23 23.15
CA GLY A 190 -8.55 -2.23 22.28
C GLY A 190 -8.94 -1.66 20.92
N VAL A 191 -9.75 -2.40 20.15
CA VAL A 191 -10.11 -2.00 18.77
C VAL A 191 -11.22 -0.95 18.68
N THR A 192 -11.89 -0.61 19.79
CA THR A 192 -13.01 0.33 19.79
C THR A 192 -12.66 1.70 19.19
N PRO A 193 -11.54 2.35 19.56
CA PRO A 193 -11.16 3.63 18.97
C PRO A 193 -10.88 3.53 17.47
N LEU A 194 -10.27 2.43 17.02
CA LEU A 194 -9.98 2.20 15.60
C LEU A 194 -11.27 1.99 14.80
N LEU A 195 -12.23 1.22 15.33
CA LEU A 195 -13.55 1.03 14.72
C LEU A 195 -14.35 2.34 14.63
N ALA A 196 -14.18 3.24 15.60
CA ALA A 196 -14.76 4.58 15.55
C ALA A 196 -14.08 5.44 14.48
N ALA A 197 -12.75 5.39 14.37
CA ALA A 197 -11.95 6.13 13.40
C ALA A 197 -12.28 5.76 11.94
N ILE A 198 -12.51 4.48 11.65
CA ILE A 198 -12.88 4.01 10.29
C ILE A 198 -14.22 4.60 9.80
N LYS A 199 -15.11 4.97 10.73
CA LYS A 199 -16.41 5.58 10.45
C LYS A 199 -16.38 7.11 10.38
N GLY A 200 -15.24 7.73 10.68
CA GLY A 200 -15.07 9.17 10.60
C GLY A 200 -15.02 9.68 9.15
N ASP A 201 -14.99 10.99 8.98
CA ASP A 201 -15.00 11.63 7.66
C ASP A 201 -13.60 11.82 7.06
N ASP A 202 -12.55 11.80 7.88
CA ASP A 202 -11.17 12.05 7.48
C ASP A 202 -10.53 10.78 6.89
N LEU A 203 -10.25 10.79 5.58
CA LEU A 203 -9.70 9.64 4.86
C LEU A 203 -8.35 9.17 5.43
N LEU A 204 -7.48 10.09 5.83
CA LEU A 204 -6.16 9.75 6.36
C LEU A 204 -6.27 9.06 7.71
N VAL A 205 -7.21 9.51 8.55
CA VAL A 205 -7.55 8.84 9.82
C VAL A 205 -8.06 7.43 9.58
N ARG A 206 -8.98 7.27 8.61
CA ARG A 206 -9.58 5.96 8.29
C ARG A 206 -8.51 4.99 7.80
N GLU A 207 -7.64 5.44 6.91
CA GLU A 207 -6.53 4.64 6.39
C GLU A 207 -5.56 4.23 7.50
N ALA A 208 -5.14 5.19 8.34
CA ALA A 208 -4.24 4.90 9.46
C ALA A 208 -4.84 3.86 10.43
N ALA A 209 -6.13 3.97 10.73
CA ALA A 209 -6.83 3.01 11.58
C ALA A 209 -6.93 1.61 10.92
N ILE A 210 -7.20 1.55 9.61
CA ILE A 210 -7.24 0.29 8.84
C ILE A 210 -5.87 -0.40 8.87
N ARG A 211 -4.79 0.33 8.56
CA ARG A 211 -3.42 -0.23 8.56
C ARG A 211 -3.04 -0.75 9.95
N ALA A 212 -3.31 0.04 10.99
CA ALA A 212 -3.04 -0.37 12.37
C ALA A 212 -3.82 -1.64 12.78
N MET A 213 -5.07 -1.82 12.32
CA MET A 213 -5.85 -3.03 12.60
C MET A 213 -5.21 -4.32 12.06
N GLY A 214 -4.47 -4.25 10.96
CA GLY A 214 -3.77 -5.41 10.39
C GLY A 214 -2.63 -5.93 11.27
N ILE A 215 -2.00 -5.04 12.03
CA ILE A 215 -0.74 -5.29 12.77
C ILE A 215 -1.01 -5.68 14.23
N ILE A 216 -2.19 -5.33 14.78
CA ILE A 216 -2.52 -5.62 16.18
C ILE A 216 -2.75 -7.13 16.36
N GLU A 217 -1.79 -7.82 16.98
CA GLU A 217 -1.86 -9.28 17.23
C GLU A 217 -2.94 -9.67 18.26
N ASP A 218 -3.16 -8.86 19.29
CA ASP A 218 -4.09 -9.14 20.41
C ASP A 218 -5.40 -8.35 20.27
N ILE A 219 -6.24 -8.77 19.32
CA ILE A 219 -7.52 -8.13 19.00
C ILE A 219 -8.62 -8.42 20.07
N GLN A 220 -8.27 -8.81 21.30
CA GLN A 220 -9.21 -9.12 22.41
C GLN A 220 -10.44 -9.97 21.99
N GLY A 221 -10.24 -10.97 21.13
CA GLY A 221 -11.33 -11.84 20.66
C GLY A 221 -12.29 -11.20 19.64
N GLN A 222 -12.00 -9.99 19.14
CA GLN A 222 -12.77 -9.29 18.11
C GLN A 222 -12.21 -9.50 16.70
N LYS A 223 -11.36 -10.52 16.50
CA LYS A 223 -10.73 -10.83 15.20
C LYS A 223 -11.75 -10.93 14.06
N THR A 224 -12.87 -11.61 14.29
CA THR A 224 -13.94 -11.72 13.28
C THR A 224 -14.53 -10.37 12.91
N LEU A 225 -14.82 -9.50 13.90
CA LEU A 225 -15.35 -8.17 13.65
C LEU A 225 -14.37 -7.29 12.87
N VAL A 226 -13.07 -7.37 13.17
CA VAL A 226 -12.03 -6.66 12.44
C VAL A 226 -11.96 -7.13 10.99
N ILE A 227 -11.94 -8.44 10.76
CA ILE A 227 -11.92 -9.01 9.40
C ILE A 227 -13.16 -8.58 8.62
N ASP A 228 -14.36 -8.68 9.21
CA ASP A 228 -15.60 -8.26 8.55
C ASP A 228 -15.60 -6.75 8.24
N THR A 229 -14.99 -5.93 9.11
CA THR A 229 -14.84 -4.48 8.90
C THR A 229 -13.86 -4.17 7.77
N LEU A 230 -12.73 -4.87 7.72
CA LEU A 230 -11.75 -4.71 6.64
C LEU A 230 -12.30 -5.20 5.29
N ILE A 231 -13.04 -6.31 5.27
CA ILE A 231 -13.74 -6.78 4.06
C ILE A 231 -14.75 -5.73 3.57
N GLN A 232 -15.43 -5.01 4.47
CA GLN A 232 -16.29 -3.91 4.07
C GLN A 232 -15.50 -2.72 3.52
N ALA A 233 -14.31 -2.43 4.06
CA ALA A 233 -13.45 -1.34 3.61
C ALA A 233 -12.92 -1.54 2.18
N LEU A 234 -12.76 -2.78 1.71
CA LEU A 234 -12.42 -3.12 0.31
C LEU A 234 -13.38 -2.53 -0.72
N LYS A 235 -14.62 -2.18 -0.33
CA LYS A 235 -15.61 -1.58 -1.23
C LYS A 235 -15.39 -0.09 -1.48
N ASN A 236 -14.45 0.53 -0.79
CA ASN A 236 -14.09 1.93 -0.97
C ASN A 236 -12.79 2.02 -1.78
N PRO A 237 -12.81 2.49 -3.04
CA PRO A 237 -11.62 2.60 -3.89
C PRO A 237 -10.48 3.47 -3.35
N LYS A 238 -10.71 4.23 -2.27
CA LYS A 238 -9.67 5.02 -1.60
C LYS A 238 -8.99 4.28 -0.44
N LEU A 239 -9.54 3.15 0.01
CA LEU A 239 -9.10 2.43 1.21
C LEU A 239 -8.89 0.93 0.95
N ASP A 240 -9.14 0.49 -0.28
CA ASP A 240 -9.16 -0.91 -0.68
C ASP A 240 -7.75 -1.53 -0.66
N GLY A 241 -6.71 -0.82 -1.10
CA GLY A 241 -5.31 -1.22 -0.93
C GLY A 241 -4.94 -1.44 0.54
N ALA A 242 -5.14 -0.42 1.37
CA ALA A 242 -4.83 -0.48 2.80
C ALA A 242 -5.62 -1.59 3.53
N ALA A 243 -6.89 -1.78 3.16
CA ALA A 243 -7.73 -2.86 3.71
C ALA A 243 -7.25 -4.24 3.28
N ALA A 244 -6.87 -4.40 2.01
CA ALA A 244 -6.30 -5.65 1.50
C ALA A 244 -4.99 -5.98 2.21
N TYR A 245 -4.06 -5.03 2.29
CA TYR A 245 -2.79 -5.21 3.01
C TYR A 245 -3.03 -5.66 4.45
N ALA A 246 -3.90 -4.97 5.19
CA ALA A 246 -4.25 -5.34 6.57
C ALA A 246 -4.84 -6.76 6.67
N LEU A 247 -5.69 -7.16 5.73
CA LEU A 247 -6.23 -8.52 5.64
C LEU A 247 -5.16 -9.56 5.34
N GLY A 248 -4.20 -9.24 4.47
CA GLY A 248 -3.03 -10.05 4.15
C GLY A 248 -2.18 -10.35 5.38
N VAL A 249 -1.86 -9.32 6.16
CA VAL A 249 -1.10 -9.44 7.42
C VAL A 249 -1.86 -10.30 8.45
N ILE A 250 -3.18 -10.14 8.55
CA ILE A 250 -4.02 -10.96 9.44
C ILE A 250 -4.01 -12.46 9.04
N GLY A 251 -3.85 -12.74 7.75
CA GLY A 251 -3.70 -14.09 7.21
C GLY A 251 -4.98 -14.93 7.24
N ASP A 252 -6.17 -14.32 7.32
CA ASP A 252 -7.43 -15.07 7.30
C ASP A 252 -7.88 -15.34 5.84
N PRO A 253 -7.97 -16.60 5.41
CA PRO A 253 -8.25 -16.96 4.01
C PRO A 253 -9.64 -16.49 3.53
N ARG A 254 -10.55 -16.12 4.43
CA ARG A 254 -11.84 -15.50 4.06
C ARG A 254 -11.68 -14.17 3.31
N ALA A 255 -10.49 -13.56 3.37
CA ALA A 255 -10.16 -12.34 2.66
C ALA A 255 -9.86 -12.54 1.16
N ILE A 256 -9.51 -13.76 0.74
CA ILE A 256 -9.04 -14.03 -0.64
C ILE A 256 -10.10 -13.63 -1.68
N GLU A 257 -11.31 -14.15 -1.54
CA GLU A 257 -12.39 -13.85 -2.50
C GLU A 257 -12.79 -12.37 -2.50
N PRO A 258 -12.99 -11.69 -1.35
CA PRO A 258 -13.23 -10.24 -1.31
C PRO A 258 -12.14 -9.40 -1.98
N ILE A 259 -10.85 -9.72 -1.77
CA ILE A 259 -9.74 -8.98 -2.39
C ILE A 259 -9.77 -9.17 -3.92
N ILE A 260 -10.02 -10.40 -4.39
CA ILE A 260 -10.18 -10.69 -5.82
C ILE A 260 -11.36 -9.92 -6.43
N GLN A 261 -12.50 -9.86 -5.73
CA GLN A 261 -13.64 -9.07 -6.19
C GLN A 261 -13.31 -7.58 -6.27
N ALA A 262 -12.50 -7.05 -5.35
CA ALA A 262 -12.05 -5.66 -5.38
C ALA A 262 -11.11 -5.39 -6.58
N LEU A 263 -10.17 -6.30 -6.86
CA LEU A 263 -9.30 -6.24 -8.04
C LEU A 263 -10.11 -6.21 -9.34
N VAL A 264 -11.04 -7.16 -9.52
CA VAL A 264 -11.94 -7.21 -10.69
C VAL A 264 -12.79 -5.92 -10.80
N ALA A 265 -13.35 -5.44 -9.69
CA ALA A 265 -14.18 -4.25 -9.70
C ALA A 265 -13.39 -2.99 -10.13
N ALA A 266 -12.11 -2.94 -9.77
CA ALA A 266 -11.25 -1.84 -10.10
C ALA A 266 -10.73 -1.88 -11.54
N GLU A 267 -10.48 -3.07 -12.12
CA GLU A 267 -10.21 -3.22 -13.57
C GLU A 267 -11.38 -2.74 -14.43
N ASN A 268 -12.62 -2.96 -13.98
CA ASN A 268 -13.83 -2.56 -14.69
C ASN A 268 -14.24 -1.09 -14.43
N SER A 269 -13.50 -0.37 -13.58
CA SER A 269 -13.81 1.01 -13.24
C SER A 269 -13.14 1.97 -14.23
N GLU A 270 -13.93 2.79 -14.93
CA GLU A 270 -13.46 3.91 -15.78
C GLU A 270 -12.70 5.02 -15.00
N SER A 271 -12.48 4.84 -13.69
CA SER A 271 -11.79 5.81 -12.84
C SER A 271 -10.29 5.76 -13.12
N ALA A 272 -9.81 6.61 -14.02
CA ALA A 272 -8.39 6.87 -14.31
C ALA A 272 -7.54 7.38 -13.11
N ASN A 273 -8.07 7.32 -11.87
CA ASN A 273 -7.46 7.81 -10.65
C ASN A 273 -7.09 6.71 -9.65
N ARG A 274 -6.99 5.45 -10.09
CA ARG A 274 -6.48 4.37 -9.23
C ARG A 274 -4.98 4.58 -9.03
N VAL A 275 -4.54 4.61 -7.77
CA VAL A 275 -3.11 4.72 -7.45
C VAL A 275 -2.50 3.33 -7.65
N PHE A 276 -1.43 3.23 -8.44
CA PHE A 276 -0.70 1.98 -8.71
C PHE A 276 -0.38 1.19 -7.42
N GLU A 277 -0.08 1.93 -6.34
CA GLU A 277 0.18 1.39 -5.01
C GLU A 277 -1.00 0.55 -4.45
N GLN A 278 -2.25 0.88 -4.76
CA GLN A 278 -3.42 0.14 -4.26
C GLN A 278 -3.55 -1.25 -4.89
N GLU A 279 -3.24 -1.38 -6.18
CA GLU A 279 -3.17 -2.67 -6.87
C GLU A 279 -2.08 -3.55 -6.27
N GLN A 280 -0.89 -2.96 -6.11
CA GLN A 280 0.26 -3.64 -5.55
C GLN A 280 -0.01 -4.13 -4.11
N GLU A 281 -0.70 -3.34 -3.29
CA GLU A 281 -1.10 -3.75 -1.94
C GLU A 281 -2.07 -4.94 -1.94
N MET A 282 -3.00 -5.00 -2.90
CA MET A 282 -3.92 -6.13 -3.04
C MET A 282 -3.22 -7.39 -3.51
N GLU A 283 -2.33 -7.29 -4.50
CA GLU A 283 -1.54 -8.42 -4.99
C GLU A 283 -0.57 -8.94 -3.92
N THR A 284 0.03 -8.02 -3.14
CA THR A 284 0.85 -8.35 -1.97
C THR A 284 0.04 -9.09 -0.92
N ALA A 285 -1.17 -8.62 -0.61
CA ALA A 285 -2.06 -9.29 0.33
C ALA A 285 -2.45 -10.69 -0.13
N LEU A 286 -2.78 -10.87 -1.42
CA LEU A 286 -3.02 -12.19 -1.99
C LEU A 286 -1.79 -13.08 -1.84
N SER A 287 -0.60 -12.54 -2.11
CA SER A 287 0.65 -13.29 -1.98
C SER A 287 0.89 -13.77 -0.54
N MET A 288 0.60 -12.93 0.46
CA MET A 288 0.66 -13.29 1.88
C MET A 288 -0.34 -14.40 2.24
N LEU A 289 -1.55 -14.35 1.67
CA LEU A 289 -2.64 -15.28 1.98
C LEU A 289 -2.50 -16.65 1.31
N THR A 290 -1.91 -16.68 0.11
CA THR A 290 -1.83 -17.89 -0.72
C THR A 290 -0.44 -18.53 -0.68
N GLY A 291 0.60 -17.75 -0.38
CA GLY A 291 2.00 -18.15 -0.50
C GLY A 291 2.53 -18.14 -1.95
N GLU A 292 1.73 -17.63 -2.89
CA GLU A 292 2.11 -17.49 -4.30
C GLU A 292 2.64 -16.08 -4.57
N SER A 293 3.35 -15.89 -5.68
CA SER A 293 3.82 -14.58 -6.11
C SER A 293 2.95 -14.07 -7.25
N PHE A 294 2.30 -12.92 -7.06
CA PHE A 294 1.41 -12.30 -8.04
C PHE A 294 1.95 -10.99 -8.62
N MET A 295 3.28 -10.82 -8.66
CA MET A 295 3.98 -9.58 -9.04
C MET A 295 3.79 -9.09 -10.50
N SER A 296 2.74 -9.52 -11.21
CA SER A 296 2.46 -9.10 -12.58
C SER A 296 0.96 -9.08 -12.86
N GLY A 297 0.46 -7.92 -13.33
CA GLY A 297 -0.95 -7.60 -13.60
C GLY A 297 -1.78 -8.76 -14.14
N GLY A 298 -2.59 -9.35 -13.27
CA GLY A 298 -3.55 -10.41 -13.61
C GLY A 298 -3.07 -11.85 -13.38
N ALA A 299 -1.84 -12.09 -12.88
CA ALA A 299 -1.39 -13.45 -12.49
C ALA A 299 -2.32 -14.10 -11.45
N TRP A 300 -2.94 -13.28 -10.61
CA TRP A 300 -3.94 -13.71 -9.64
C TRP A 300 -5.23 -14.23 -10.32
N GLU A 301 -5.61 -13.76 -11.52
CA GLU A 301 -6.79 -14.25 -12.25
C GLU A 301 -6.61 -15.70 -12.70
N ASP A 302 -5.44 -15.98 -13.26
CA ASP A 302 -5.05 -17.30 -13.74
C ASP A 302 -4.99 -18.30 -12.59
N TRP A 303 -4.45 -17.85 -11.47
CA TRP A 303 -4.44 -18.61 -10.24
C TRP A 303 -5.85 -18.83 -9.70
N TRP A 304 -6.69 -17.79 -9.67
CA TRP A 304 -8.06 -17.88 -9.16
C TRP A 304 -8.93 -18.81 -9.99
N ARG A 305 -8.81 -18.75 -11.32
CA ARG A 305 -9.49 -19.67 -12.26
C ARG A 305 -9.15 -21.15 -11.98
N LYS A 306 -7.93 -21.43 -11.53
CA LYS A 306 -7.47 -22.79 -11.19
C LYS A 306 -7.87 -23.23 -9.78
N ASN A 307 -7.95 -22.29 -8.83
CA ASN A 307 -8.03 -22.60 -7.40
C ASN A 307 -9.38 -22.27 -6.73
N SER A 308 -10.25 -21.48 -7.36
CA SER A 308 -11.52 -21.02 -6.80
C SER A 308 -12.45 -22.15 -6.32
N SER A 309 -12.44 -23.32 -6.97
CA SER A 309 -13.22 -24.49 -6.52
C SER A 309 -12.74 -25.10 -5.21
N PHE A 310 -11.49 -24.86 -4.80
CA PHE A 310 -10.88 -25.45 -3.61
C PHE A 310 -10.95 -24.53 -2.38
N ILE A 311 -11.01 -23.21 -2.59
CA ILE A 311 -10.98 -22.20 -1.52
C ILE A 311 -12.37 -21.97 -0.89
N VAL A 312 -13.45 -22.30 -1.61
CA VAL A 312 -14.84 -22.08 -1.17
C VAL A 312 -15.38 -23.19 -0.23
N SER A 313 -14.54 -24.06 0.34
CA SER A 313 -14.99 -25.07 1.31
C SER A 313 -14.38 -24.88 2.69
N PRO A 314 -15.22 -24.62 3.71
CA PRO A 314 -15.73 -25.76 4.46
C PRO A 314 -17.20 -25.60 4.87
N THR A 315 -18.10 -26.48 4.39
CA THR A 315 -19.39 -26.72 5.08
C THR A 315 -19.81 -28.19 4.93
N PRO A 316 -20.41 -28.82 5.97
CA PRO A 316 -20.51 -30.27 6.15
C PRO A 316 -21.54 -30.96 5.24
N PRO A 317 -21.57 -32.30 5.19
CA PRO A 317 -22.19 -33.06 4.11
C PRO A 317 -23.72 -33.04 4.20
N GLY A 318 -24.37 -32.62 3.11
CA GLY A 318 -25.78 -32.92 2.89
C GLY A 318 -26.52 -31.89 2.05
N ALA A 319 -26.40 -31.96 0.72
CA ALA A 319 -27.52 -31.78 -0.22
C ALA A 319 -27.02 -32.06 -1.64
N GLN A 320 -27.76 -32.89 -2.35
CA GLN A 320 -27.41 -33.45 -3.65
C GLN A 320 -27.46 -32.46 -4.81
N GLU A 321 -26.66 -32.83 -5.81
CA GLU A 321 -26.59 -32.41 -7.21
C GLU A 321 -27.92 -32.00 -7.88
N GLY A 322 -27.82 -31.04 -8.82
CA GLY A 322 -28.90 -30.67 -9.73
C GLY A 322 -28.46 -29.69 -10.84
N SER A 323 -27.78 -30.23 -11.86
CA SER A 323 -27.67 -29.81 -13.27
C SER A 323 -27.84 -28.34 -13.73
N SER A 324 -26.74 -27.79 -14.27
CA SER A 324 -26.50 -27.32 -15.66
C SER A 324 -27.66 -26.78 -16.53
N SER A 325 -27.46 -25.55 -17.06
CA SER A 325 -27.65 -25.10 -18.46
C SER A 325 -27.48 -23.57 -18.47
N ALA A 326 -26.90 -22.86 -19.44
CA ALA A 326 -26.10 -23.08 -20.63
C ALA A 326 -25.75 -21.66 -21.16
N PHE A 327 -24.62 -21.46 -21.83
CA PHE A 327 -24.55 -20.72 -23.11
C PHE A 327 -23.13 -20.83 -23.68
N LEU A 328 -23.02 -21.54 -24.82
CA LEU A 328 -21.93 -21.47 -25.79
C LEU A 328 -22.47 -20.70 -27.02
N PRO A 329 -21.60 -20.05 -27.79
CA PRO A 329 -21.13 -20.63 -29.06
C PRO A 329 -19.61 -20.35 -29.26
N THR A 330 -18.77 -20.98 -30.09
CA THR A 330 -18.70 -22.21 -30.91
C THR A 330 -17.25 -22.26 -31.42
N LYS A 331 -16.65 -23.46 -31.51
CA LYS A 331 -15.33 -23.72 -32.11
C LYS A 331 -15.23 -23.28 -33.57
N THR A 332 -14.05 -22.79 -33.99
CA THR A 332 -13.55 -23.04 -35.35
C THR A 332 -12.09 -23.49 -35.34
N SER A 333 -11.90 -24.76 -35.71
CA SER A 333 -10.81 -25.36 -36.49
C SER A 333 -9.36 -24.93 -36.27
N SER A 334 -8.62 -25.83 -35.64
CA SER A 334 -7.19 -26.06 -35.85
C SER A 334 -6.83 -26.23 -37.34
N ALA A 335 -5.91 -25.41 -37.85
CA ALA A 335 -5.05 -25.71 -38.98
C ALA A 335 -3.62 -25.24 -38.63
N PRO A 336 -2.58 -25.97 -39.06
CA PRO A 336 -1.22 -25.75 -38.56
C PRO A 336 -0.64 -24.48 -39.18
N ILE A 337 -0.28 -23.51 -38.33
CA ILE A 337 0.55 -22.40 -38.79
C ILE A 337 1.96 -22.95 -38.97
N ALA A 338 2.42 -22.90 -40.21
CA ALA A 338 3.77 -23.24 -40.61
C ALA A 338 4.78 -22.49 -39.73
N GLN A 339 5.77 -23.23 -39.24
CA GLN A 339 6.99 -22.67 -38.68
C GLN A 339 7.72 -21.91 -39.80
N THR A 340 7.44 -20.61 -39.91
CA THR A 340 8.33 -19.71 -40.64
C THR A 340 9.53 -19.49 -39.73
N ALA A 341 10.56 -20.31 -39.92
CA ALA A 341 11.88 -20.07 -39.37
C ALA A 341 12.37 -18.73 -39.94
N ILE A 342 12.25 -17.65 -39.14
CA ILE A 342 12.97 -16.42 -39.41
C ILE A 342 14.39 -16.67 -38.92
N SER A 343 15.31 -16.95 -39.85
CA SER A 343 16.74 -16.88 -39.57
C SER A 343 17.08 -15.47 -39.07
N PRO A 344 17.78 -15.32 -37.94
CA PRO A 344 18.21 -14.00 -37.50
C PRO A 344 19.31 -13.55 -38.45
N THR A 345 18.97 -12.61 -39.32
CA THR A 345 19.99 -11.81 -40.00
C THR A 345 20.58 -10.91 -38.90
N PRO A 346 21.91 -10.81 -38.72
CA PRO A 346 22.48 -9.94 -37.70
C PRO A 346 22.16 -8.49 -38.08
N GLN A 347 21.11 -7.92 -37.49
CA GLN A 347 20.77 -6.52 -37.70
C GLN A 347 21.61 -5.68 -36.75
N ALA A 348 22.38 -4.77 -37.32
CA ALA A 348 23.22 -3.85 -36.57
C ALA A 348 22.38 -2.96 -35.65
N VAL A 349 22.94 -2.67 -34.47
CA VAL A 349 22.50 -1.63 -33.54
C VAL A 349 22.09 -0.37 -34.32
N GLY A 350 20.93 0.19 -34.01
CA GLY A 350 20.42 1.42 -34.61
C GLY A 350 19.44 1.27 -35.79
N ASN A 351 19.20 0.07 -36.33
CA ASN A 351 18.17 -0.10 -37.37
C ASN A 351 16.76 -0.13 -36.76
N PRO A 352 15.84 0.76 -37.16
CA PRO A 352 14.48 0.73 -36.64
C PRO A 352 13.67 -0.46 -37.13
N VAL A 353 12.95 -1.09 -36.20
CA VAL A 353 12.04 -2.21 -36.42
C VAL A 353 10.63 -1.69 -36.21
N ARG A 354 9.74 -1.93 -37.16
CA ARG A 354 8.33 -1.54 -37.04
C ARG A 354 7.55 -2.52 -36.17
N CYS A 355 6.87 -2.00 -35.16
CA CYS A 355 5.87 -2.68 -34.36
C CYS A 355 4.49 -2.29 -34.91
N GLY A 356 4.00 -3.07 -35.88
CA GLY A 356 2.71 -2.82 -36.53
C GLY A 356 2.62 -1.41 -37.13
N ASN A 357 1.49 -0.74 -36.89
CA ASN A 357 1.28 0.67 -37.24
C ASN A 357 1.43 1.61 -36.04
N LEU A 358 1.87 1.09 -34.88
CA LEU A 358 1.95 1.86 -33.64
C LEU A 358 3.29 2.55 -33.50
N PHE A 359 4.37 1.78 -33.65
CA PHE A 359 5.71 2.27 -33.36
C PHE A 359 6.76 1.84 -34.38
N GLU A 360 7.80 2.64 -34.47
CA GLU A 360 9.09 2.24 -35.03
C GLU A 360 10.13 2.35 -33.90
N VAL A 361 10.79 1.23 -33.59
CA VAL A 361 11.66 1.09 -32.41
C VAL A 361 13.05 0.66 -32.82
N SER A 362 14.09 1.33 -32.32
CA SER A 362 15.48 0.90 -32.51
C SER A 362 16.23 0.86 -31.18
N VAL A 363 17.14 -0.10 -31.04
CA VAL A 363 18.10 -0.14 -29.93
C VAL A 363 19.28 0.73 -30.30
N VAL A 364 19.50 1.79 -29.51
CA VAL A 364 20.61 2.74 -29.67
C VAL A 364 21.88 2.18 -29.03
N GLY A 365 21.75 1.52 -27.89
CA GLY A 365 22.87 0.93 -27.17
C GLY A 365 22.45 0.12 -25.97
N THR A 366 23.38 -0.68 -25.46
CA THR A 366 23.23 -1.43 -24.22
C THR A 366 24.43 -1.21 -23.32
N LYS A 367 24.22 -1.22 -22.00
CA LYS A 367 25.31 -1.14 -21.03
C LYS A 367 24.98 -2.01 -19.83
N ARG A 368 26.02 -2.65 -19.28
CA ARG A 368 25.94 -3.42 -18.04
C ARG A 368 26.50 -2.60 -16.88
N PHE A 369 25.94 -2.80 -15.70
CA PHE A 369 26.40 -2.13 -14.50
C PHE A 369 26.19 -2.98 -13.27
N ASP A 370 27.29 -3.13 -12.55
CA ASP A 370 27.36 -3.81 -11.28
C ASP A 370 27.48 -2.72 -10.21
N GLY A 371 26.36 -2.39 -9.57
CA GLY A 371 26.25 -1.27 -8.64
C GLY A 371 24.84 -1.07 -8.09
N ILE A 372 24.65 0.06 -7.42
CA ILE A 372 23.35 0.48 -6.86
C ILE A 372 22.74 1.55 -7.76
N LEU A 373 21.49 1.38 -8.16
CA LEU A 373 20.68 2.38 -8.84
C LEU A 373 19.46 2.70 -7.99
N ASN A 374 19.21 4.00 -7.75
CA ASN A 374 18.10 4.46 -6.93
C ASN A 374 17.97 3.77 -5.55
N GLY A 375 19.11 3.45 -4.90
CA GLY A 375 19.13 2.74 -3.62
C GLY A 375 18.99 1.21 -3.73
N GLU A 376 18.70 0.67 -4.92
CA GLU A 376 18.58 -0.77 -5.15
C GLU A 376 19.84 -1.38 -5.76
N LYS A 377 20.30 -2.47 -5.14
CA LYS A 377 21.38 -3.30 -5.69
C LYS A 377 20.76 -4.43 -6.52
N ALA A 378 21.27 -4.61 -7.74
CA ALA A 378 20.90 -5.76 -8.56
C ALA A 378 21.19 -7.10 -7.84
N ASN A 379 20.29 -8.06 -7.99
CA ASN A 379 20.53 -9.45 -7.56
C ASN A 379 21.56 -10.12 -8.46
N GLY A 380 21.58 -9.78 -9.75
CA GLY A 380 22.60 -10.15 -10.71
C GLY A 380 23.43 -8.95 -11.13
N VAL A 381 23.18 -8.44 -12.34
CA VAL A 381 23.76 -7.22 -12.89
C VAL A 381 22.67 -6.44 -13.61
N TYR A 382 22.68 -5.12 -13.53
CA TYR A 382 21.76 -4.35 -14.36
C TYR A 382 22.20 -4.35 -15.81
N LEU A 383 21.30 -4.73 -16.71
CA LEU A 383 21.40 -4.50 -18.14
C LEU A 383 20.42 -3.40 -18.51
N TYR A 384 20.94 -2.31 -19.10
CA TYR A 384 20.07 -1.25 -19.63
C TYR A 384 20.09 -1.25 -21.13
N VAL A 385 18.95 -0.90 -21.68
CA VAL A 385 18.72 -0.76 -23.11
C VAL A 385 18.24 0.67 -23.37
N GLN A 386 18.99 1.36 -24.21
CA GLN A 386 18.60 2.66 -24.73
C GLN A 386 17.81 2.47 -26.02
N LEU A 387 16.62 3.03 -26.08
CA LEU A 387 15.69 2.88 -27.20
C LEU A 387 15.35 4.22 -27.83
N GLN A 388 15.19 4.22 -29.15
CA GLN A 388 14.42 5.24 -29.85
C GLN A 388 13.07 4.67 -30.21
N ILE A 389 12.00 5.35 -29.81
CA ILE A 389 10.61 4.97 -30.07
C ILE A 389 9.95 6.11 -30.83
N LYS A 390 9.48 5.83 -32.04
CA LYS A 390 8.71 6.77 -32.85
C LYS A 390 7.25 6.34 -32.88
N ASN A 391 6.36 7.18 -32.34
CA ASN A 391 4.92 7.02 -32.48
C ASN A 391 4.50 7.28 -33.93
N LEU A 392 3.89 6.27 -34.56
CA LEU A 392 3.39 6.29 -35.94
C LEU A 392 1.87 6.56 -36.01
N THR A 393 1.21 6.69 -34.86
CA THR A 393 -0.23 6.98 -34.79
C THR A 393 -0.52 8.46 -35.08
N ASN A 394 -1.81 8.79 -35.21
CA ASN A 394 -2.27 10.15 -35.52
C ASN A 394 -2.58 10.99 -34.27
N SER A 395 -2.32 10.45 -33.07
CA SER A 395 -2.52 11.10 -31.77
C SER A 395 -1.32 10.81 -30.86
N VAL A 396 -1.19 11.54 -29.75
CA VAL A 396 -0.29 11.08 -28.68
C VAL A 396 -0.70 9.66 -28.30
N TYR A 397 0.27 8.75 -28.20
CA TYR A 397 0.02 7.41 -27.71
C TYR A 397 0.02 7.48 -26.19
N ASP A 398 -1.15 7.22 -25.60
CA ASP A 398 -1.36 7.25 -24.16
C ASP A 398 -0.56 6.11 -23.54
N LYS A 399 0.56 6.51 -22.91
CA LYS A 399 1.43 5.72 -22.04
C LYS A 399 1.97 4.37 -22.54
N LEU A 400 3.29 4.20 -22.47
CA LEU A 400 3.90 2.85 -22.45
C LEU A 400 3.95 2.30 -21.01
N TRP A 401 4.05 0.99 -20.86
CA TRP A 401 4.05 0.32 -19.56
C TRP A 401 5.30 -0.53 -19.37
N PRO A 402 5.73 -0.82 -18.12
CA PRO A 402 6.85 -1.72 -17.86
C PRO A 402 6.67 -3.08 -18.55
N GLU A 403 5.43 -3.58 -18.60
CA GLU A 403 5.06 -4.85 -19.21
C GLU A 403 5.21 -4.85 -20.72
N ASP A 404 5.34 -3.69 -21.38
CA ASP A 404 5.58 -3.63 -22.83
C ASP A 404 7.02 -3.99 -23.20
N TYR A 405 7.90 -4.18 -22.21
CA TYR A 405 9.30 -4.51 -22.37
C TYR A 405 9.68 -5.78 -21.59
N GLU A 406 10.31 -6.74 -22.25
CA GLU A 406 10.93 -7.90 -21.59
C GLU A 406 12.30 -8.20 -22.18
N ILE A 407 13.21 -8.74 -21.38
CA ILE A 407 14.48 -9.29 -21.87
C ILE A 407 14.45 -10.81 -21.86
N LEU A 408 14.80 -11.41 -22.99
CA LEU A 408 15.11 -12.83 -23.10
C LEU A 408 16.62 -13.06 -23.09
N ALA A 409 17.07 -14.09 -22.37
CA ALA A 409 18.45 -14.55 -22.43
C ALA A 409 18.57 -16.06 -22.22
N ILE A 410 19.66 -16.66 -22.67
CA ILE A 410 20.00 -18.06 -22.39
C ILE A 410 20.95 -18.10 -21.20
N VAL A 411 20.55 -18.80 -20.14
CA VAL A 411 21.34 -19.06 -18.94
C VAL A 411 21.42 -20.57 -18.73
N ASN A 412 22.62 -21.13 -18.69
CA ASN A 412 22.84 -22.58 -18.54
C ASN A 412 22.10 -23.46 -19.57
N GLY A 413 21.90 -22.94 -20.79
CA GLY A 413 21.20 -23.64 -21.86
C GLY A 413 19.67 -23.52 -21.84
N GLU A 414 19.10 -22.79 -20.87
CA GLU A 414 17.67 -22.52 -20.76
C GLU A 414 17.37 -21.05 -21.04
N GLN A 415 16.27 -20.78 -21.74
CA GLN A 415 15.79 -19.43 -21.96
C GLN A 415 15.12 -18.90 -20.69
N ARG A 416 15.56 -17.73 -20.23
CA ARG A 416 14.97 -16.97 -19.12
C ARG A 416 14.40 -15.65 -19.62
N LYS A 417 13.37 -15.20 -18.93
CA LYS A 417 12.76 -13.89 -19.09
C LYS A 417 13.12 -13.01 -17.92
N TYR A 418 13.33 -11.73 -18.18
CA TYR A 418 13.58 -10.71 -17.17
C TYR A 418 12.62 -9.55 -17.40
N PRO A 419 11.76 -9.22 -16.43
CA PRO A 419 10.91 -8.04 -16.50
C PRO A 419 11.74 -6.78 -16.27
N VAL A 420 11.15 -5.63 -16.58
CA VAL A 420 11.73 -4.33 -16.25
C VAL A 420 11.93 -4.22 -14.74
N SER A 421 13.11 -3.75 -14.33
CA SER A 421 13.34 -3.27 -12.98
C SER A 421 12.87 -1.82 -12.91
N PHE A 422 11.70 -1.59 -12.33
CA PHE A 422 11.03 -0.29 -12.35
C PHE A 422 11.89 0.80 -11.69
N ASP A 423 12.31 0.60 -10.44
CA ASP A 423 13.08 1.58 -9.69
C ASP A 423 14.46 1.84 -10.29
N ALA A 424 15.11 0.81 -10.84
CA ALA A 424 16.36 0.99 -11.56
C ALA A 424 16.16 1.76 -12.86
N SER A 425 15.09 1.47 -13.62
CA SER A 425 14.75 2.17 -14.87
C SER A 425 14.43 3.62 -14.59
N TYR A 426 13.64 3.89 -13.56
CA TYR A 426 13.32 5.24 -13.10
C TYR A 426 14.59 5.99 -12.67
N GLY A 427 15.47 5.33 -11.92
CA GLY A 427 16.76 5.87 -11.49
C GLY A 427 17.68 6.29 -12.64
N LEU A 428 17.61 5.65 -13.81
CA LEU A 428 18.44 5.99 -14.97
C LEU A 428 18.16 7.40 -15.51
N TYR A 429 16.94 7.92 -15.36
CA TYR A 429 16.57 9.25 -15.84
C TYR A 429 17.20 10.37 -15.02
N PHE A 430 17.65 10.05 -13.81
CA PHE A 430 18.18 11.02 -12.85
C PHE A 430 19.66 10.79 -12.53
N ASP A 431 20.31 9.78 -13.14
CA ASP A 431 21.73 9.48 -12.92
C ASP A 431 22.63 10.15 -13.99
N THR A 432 23.47 11.07 -13.55
CA THR A 432 24.40 11.87 -14.38
C THR A 432 25.52 11.04 -15.04
N LYS A 433 25.65 9.76 -14.71
CA LYS A 433 26.60 8.81 -15.35
C LYS A 433 26.08 8.27 -16.69
N PHE A 434 24.85 8.57 -17.07
CA PHE A 434 24.25 8.22 -18.34
C PHE A 434 24.16 9.47 -19.22
N ASP A 435 24.81 9.42 -20.38
CA ASP A 435 25.01 10.58 -21.25
C ASP A 435 23.66 11.18 -21.74
N ALA A 436 23.57 12.50 -21.55
CA ALA A 436 22.61 13.46 -22.08
C ALA A 436 21.13 13.21 -21.74
N ASN A 437 20.50 14.27 -21.20
CA ASN A 437 19.06 14.47 -21.19
C ASN A 437 18.69 15.22 -22.50
N PRO A 438 18.51 14.54 -23.65
CA PRO A 438 18.13 15.21 -24.87
C PRO A 438 16.70 15.72 -24.78
N ASP A 439 16.39 16.76 -25.55
CA ASP A 439 15.06 17.41 -25.57
C ASP A 439 13.89 16.45 -25.93
N ASN A 440 14.19 15.21 -26.36
CA ASN A 440 13.22 14.17 -26.73
C ASN A 440 13.24 12.93 -25.81
N LEU A 441 13.82 13.02 -24.61
CA LEU A 441 13.78 11.94 -23.62
C LEU A 441 12.38 11.83 -23.00
N ILE A 442 11.82 10.62 -23.00
CA ILE A 442 10.58 10.27 -22.32
C ILE A 442 10.85 9.15 -21.30
N LEU A 443 10.15 9.15 -20.17
CA LEU A 443 10.14 7.99 -19.29
C LEU A 443 9.64 6.78 -20.07
N PHE A 444 10.14 5.59 -19.71
CA PHE A 444 9.69 4.34 -20.33
C PHE A 444 8.21 4.06 -20.08
N THR A 445 7.60 4.84 -19.18
CA THR A 445 6.19 4.86 -18.83
C THR A 445 5.46 6.15 -19.21
N ASP A 446 6.05 7.02 -20.03
CA ASP A 446 5.40 8.27 -20.46
C ASP A 446 4.56 8.07 -21.73
N ASP A 447 3.73 9.07 -22.00
CA ASP A 447 3.08 9.27 -23.29
C ASP A 447 4.12 9.43 -24.41
N VAL A 448 3.85 8.80 -25.56
CA VAL A 448 4.74 8.94 -26.72
C VAL A 448 4.19 10.01 -27.67
N PRO A 449 4.85 11.18 -27.79
CA PRO A 449 4.38 12.26 -28.65
C PRO A 449 4.43 11.87 -30.13
N ILE A 450 3.56 12.50 -30.94
CA ILE A 450 3.57 12.35 -32.40
C ILE A 450 4.81 13.06 -32.97
N GLY A 451 5.49 12.43 -33.93
CA GLY A 451 6.47 13.11 -34.78
C GLY A 451 7.87 12.53 -34.70
N ALA A 452 8.83 13.28 -34.15
CA ALA A 452 10.21 12.83 -34.05
C ALA A 452 10.34 11.65 -33.06
N PRO A 453 11.29 10.71 -33.27
CA PRO A 453 11.50 9.63 -32.31
C PRO A 453 11.86 10.17 -30.92
N SER A 454 11.24 9.63 -29.89
CA SER A 454 11.60 9.85 -28.50
C SER A 454 12.72 8.90 -28.08
N LEU A 455 13.57 9.33 -27.17
CA LEU A 455 14.56 8.48 -26.52
C LEU A 455 13.99 7.94 -25.20
N THR A 456 14.28 6.70 -24.85
CA THR A 456 13.92 6.13 -23.54
C THR A 456 14.97 5.13 -23.07
N TRP A 457 15.04 4.92 -21.75
CA TRP A 457 15.93 3.96 -21.10
C TRP A 457 15.13 2.97 -20.27
N VAL A 458 15.50 1.69 -20.37
CA VAL A 458 14.87 0.61 -19.61
C VAL A 458 15.96 -0.28 -19.00
N ALA A 459 15.86 -0.53 -17.71
CA ALA A 459 16.78 -1.36 -16.93
C ALA A 459 16.15 -2.71 -16.57
N PHE A 460 16.99 -3.75 -16.56
CA PHE A 460 16.61 -5.11 -16.20
C PHE A 460 17.64 -5.67 -15.22
N ASP A 461 17.21 -6.31 -14.13
CA ASP A 461 18.09 -7.07 -13.24
C ASP A 461 18.24 -8.49 -13.80
N VAL A 462 19.42 -8.79 -14.34
CA VAL A 462 19.62 -10.00 -15.15
C VAL A 462 20.78 -10.86 -14.62
N ASP A 463 20.74 -12.15 -14.93
CA ASP A 463 21.85 -13.05 -14.61
C ASP A 463 23.12 -12.61 -15.37
N PRO A 464 24.25 -12.36 -14.69
CA PRO A 464 25.47 -11.86 -15.32
C PRO A 464 26.04 -12.81 -16.39
N ASN A 465 25.72 -14.10 -16.32
CA ASN A 465 26.19 -15.12 -17.26
C ASN A 465 25.25 -15.35 -18.45
N GLY A 466 24.16 -14.58 -18.57
CA GLY A 466 23.25 -14.69 -19.71
C GLY A 466 23.91 -14.35 -21.04
N THR A 467 23.48 -15.05 -22.10
CA THR A 467 23.92 -14.88 -23.49
C THR A 467 22.71 -14.84 -24.43
N GLY A 468 22.90 -14.37 -25.68
CA GLY A 468 21.80 -14.33 -26.67
C GLY A 468 20.67 -13.36 -26.30
N TRP A 469 21.04 -12.20 -25.75
CA TRP A 469 20.10 -11.19 -25.25
C TRP A 469 19.17 -10.68 -26.36
N THR A 470 17.87 -10.64 -26.08
CA THR A 470 16.86 -10.14 -27.00
C THR A 470 15.86 -9.29 -26.23
N LEU A 471 15.61 -8.06 -26.68
CA LEU A 471 14.51 -7.24 -26.18
C LEU A 471 13.22 -7.65 -26.88
N LEU A 472 12.19 -7.96 -26.12
CA LEU A 472 10.82 -8.01 -26.59
C LEU A 472 10.18 -6.64 -26.34
N PHE A 473 9.59 -6.06 -27.37
CA PHE A 473 8.77 -4.87 -27.27
C PHE A 473 7.37 -5.20 -27.78
N HIS A 474 6.37 -5.07 -26.92
CA HIS A 474 5.00 -5.54 -27.17
C HIS A 474 3.96 -4.61 -26.52
N PRO A 475 3.80 -3.39 -27.06
CA PRO A 475 2.89 -2.38 -26.55
C PRO A 475 1.45 -2.89 -26.58
N ASN A 476 0.81 -2.86 -25.42
CA ASN A 476 -0.56 -3.33 -25.25
C ASN A 476 -1.55 -2.17 -25.43
N THR A 477 -2.67 -2.44 -26.09
CA THR A 477 -3.89 -1.63 -25.95
C THR A 477 -4.87 -2.41 -25.08
N TRP A 478 -5.69 -1.72 -24.29
CA TRP A 478 -6.58 -2.24 -23.22
C TRP A 478 -7.54 -3.40 -23.60
N GLU A 479 -7.50 -3.95 -24.81
CA GLU A 479 -8.35 -5.03 -25.31
C GLU A 479 -7.69 -6.43 -25.36
N ASN A 480 -6.57 -6.65 -24.68
CA ASN A 480 -5.90 -7.97 -24.61
C ASN A 480 -5.47 -8.53 -25.99
N THR A 481 -5.20 -7.63 -26.93
CA THR A 481 -4.51 -7.93 -28.17
C THR A 481 -3.26 -7.06 -28.22
N SER A 482 -2.06 -7.65 -28.09
CA SER A 482 -0.87 -6.89 -28.47
C SER A 482 -0.99 -6.57 -29.95
N ASP A 483 -1.15 -5.28 -30.28
CA ASP A 483 -1.28 -4.82 -31.67
C ASP A 483 -0.01 -5.12 -32.47
N CYS A 484 1.11 -5.33 -31.78
CA CYS A 484 2.35 -5.84 -32.32
C CYS A 484 3.25 -6.41 -31.22
N SER A 485 4.14 -7.32 -31.60
CA SER A 485 5.21 -7.79 -30.73
C SER A 485 6.45 -8.01 -31.59
N ILE A 486 7.54 -7.34 -31.25
CA ILE A 486 8.80 -7.42 -31.97
C ILE A 486 9.91 -7.89 -31.04
N ALA A 487 10.84 -8.65 -31.60
CA ALA A 487 12.02 -9.14 -30.92
C ALA A 487 13.26 -8.49 -31.55
N ILE A 488 14.01 -7.73 -30.76
CA ILE A 488 15.19 -6.99 -31.20
C ILE A 488 16.42 -7.62 -30.52
N PRO A 489 17.29 -8.32 -31.27
CA PRO A 489 18.54 -8.83 -30.73
C PRO A 489 19.41 -7.70 -30.17
N LEU A 490 19.99 -7.92 -28.99
CA LEU A 490 20.88 -6.97 -28.34
C LEU A 490 22.34 -7.33 -28.62
N PRO A 491 23.23 -6.32 -28.75
CA PRO A 491 24.64 -6.52 -29.05
C PRO A 491 25.44 -7.16 -27.91
#